data_AF-A0A2S7Q351-F1
#
_entry.id   AF-A0A2S7Q351-F1
#
_cell.length_a   1.000
_cell.length_b   1.000
_cell.length_c   1.000
_cell.angle_alpha   90.00
_cell.angle_beta   90.00
_cell.angle_gamma   90.00
#
_symmetry.space_group_name_H-M   'P 1'
#
loop_
_entity.id
_entity.type
_entity.pdbx_description
1 polymer ?
#
loop_
_entity_poly.entity_id
_entity_poly.type
_entity_poly.pdbx_seq_one_letter_code
_entity_poly.pdbx_strand_id
1 'polypeptide(L)'
;MVVSHLPSDLDVTNFAKTSHRFKNLITPIIWQQRYLKVFDNVPGASPEKLSETYASRQGAAKVFTTFDSAVVRNMEEPDATFIRDKQQTILGLLKNLIIESDAKLIEDNNGNKVIVGNNLTRIRQLVSHVVPGTNGQFVDIVDKILLTDDAWQAGVVCSVNSSPHTLVLVVQLCLSPISLHPDYCNSAVARFDWSQHEVYASPVRQPVFLGRYKHDLNVLWCLIVVNFFKFHLKATNGEGLLSHAFGALSRNHLPRPWIGRLQQETQELERHWKGSLCFLRPGSLASLRMTGRRGHRIYSDEVCGPEFQDAIFIFDEAKFGEGQWQAVWEKVLKSNPFSAEHRHVSGRSTRSRRSREDQGVESPAMKYFYGSLQSDLLAHFCGIVHAIPTQHGIPGFQRITMVKYFPDEPAEMWAYEGCVLPGGSVMVGRWWDATAEATDDVFSGPFIFWNVELSDDETPMDGQVALDFFNSMRYAGF
;
A
#
# COMPACT_ATOMS: atom_id res chain seq x y z
N MET A 1 -25.99 25.31 -23.48
CA MET A 1 -25.44 24.97 -24.81
C MET A 1 -25.98 23.59 -25.18
N VAL A 2 -26.71 23.39 -26.28
CA VAL A 2 -27.34 22.08 -26.58
C VAL A 2 -26.31 20.92 -26.63
N VAL A 3 -25.09 21.20 -27.12
CA VAL A 3 -24.00 20.22 -27.26
C VAL A 3 -23.53 19.63 -25.92
N SER A 4 -23.59 20.39 -24.82
CA SER A 4 -23.19 19.90 -23.48
C SER A 4 -24.17 18.90 -22.87
N HIS A 5 -25.38 18.81 -23.43
CA HIS A 5 -26.43 17.87 -23.01
C HIS A 5 -26.50 16.60 -23.85
N LEU A 6 -25.67 16.46 -24.88
CA LEU A 6 -25.62 15.23 -25.68
C LEU A 6 -25.16 14.05 -24.81
N PRO A 7 -25.74 12.84 -24.95
CA PRO A 7 -25.47 11.75 -24.01
C PRO A 7 -24.10 11.13 -24.21
N SER A 8 -23.60 10.98 -25.44
CA SER A 8 -22.31 10.33 -25.71
C SER A 8 -21.31 11.21 -26.46
N ASP A 9 -20.03 10.83 -26.41
CA ASP A 9 -18.96 11.47 -27.20
C ASP A 9 -19.17 11.25 -28.71
N LEU A 10 -19.79 10.13 -29.08
CA LEU A 10 -20.17 9.84 -30.45
C LEU A 10 -21.23 10.82 -30.95
N ASP A 11 -22.21 11.18 -30.11
CA ASP A 11 -23.25 12.15 -30.46
C ASP A 11 -22.67 13.54 -30.68
N VAL A 12 -21.72 13.96 -29.83
CA VAL A 12 -20.99 15.24 -30.02
C VAL A 12 -20.24 15.23 -31.35
N THR A 13 -19.57 14.12 -31.67
CA THR A 13 -18.81 13.98 -32.91
C THR A 13 -19.73 13.94 -34.14
N ASN A 14 -20.88 13.28 -34.05
CA ASN A 14 -21.87 13.25 -35.12
C ASN A 14 -22.54 14.60 -35.32
N PHE A 15 -22.86 15.30 -34.23
CA PHE A 15 -23.37 16.67 -34.28
C PHE A 15 -22.37 17.66 -34.90
N ALA A 16 -21.07 17.46 -34.66
CA ALA A 16 -20.00 18.22 -35.32
C ALA A 16 -20.04 18.09 -36.85
N LYS A 17 -20.39 16.88 -37.34
CA LYS A 17 -20.37 16.52 -38.76
C LYS A 17 -21.56 17.09 -39.53
N THR A 18 -22.64 17.50 -38.87
CA THR A 18 -23.84 17.99 -39.58
C THR A 18 -23.68 19.40 -40.14
N SER A 19 -22.83 20.25 -39.56
CA SER A 19 -22.57 21.61 -40.06
C SER A 19 -21.27 22.22 -39.52
N HIS A 20 -20.60 23.03 -40.34
CA HIS A 20 -19.45 23.85 -39.93
C HIS A 20 -19.77 24.78 -38.75
N ARG A 21 -20.99 25.33 -38.68
CA ARG A 21 -21.40 26.18 -37.55
C ARG A 21 -21.42 25.38 -36.25
N PHE A 22 -21.92 24.14 -36.27
CA PHE A 22 -21.95 23.28 -35.09
C PHE A 22 -20.57 22.77 -34.71
N LYS A 23 -19.70 22.46 -35.68
CA LYS A 23 -18.29 22.14 -35.41
C LYS A 23 -17.58 23.26 -34.64
N ASN A 24 -17.81 24.52 -35.02
CA ASN A 24 -17.20 25.68 -34.35
C ASN A 24 -17.74 25.90 -32.91
N LEU A 25 -18.89 25.32 -32.58
CA LEU A 25 -19.41 25.35 -31.20
C LEU A 25 -18.72 24.33 -30.29
N ILE A 26 -18.01 23.34 -30.84
CA ILE A 26 -17.28 22.32 -30.06
C ILE A 26 -15.94 22.91 -29.63
N THR A 27 -16.00 23.72 -28.58
CA THR A 27 -14.82 24.32 -27.95
C THR A 27 -14.22 23.38 -26.89
N PRO A 28 -12.97 23.62 -26.46
CA PRO A 28 -12.35 22.88 -25.34
C PRO A 28 -13.20 22.85 -24.06
N ILE A 29 -14.04 23.86 -23.85
CA ILE A 29 -14.96 23.95 -22.69
C ILE A 29 -15.96 22.78 -22.66
N ILE A 30 -16.45 22.30 -23.81
CA ILE A 30 -17.37 21.15 -23.84
C ILE A 30 -16.66 19.87 -23.39
N TRP A 31 -15.42 19.66 -23.83
CA TRP A 31 -14.63 18.50 -23.44
C TRP A 31 -14.17 18.60 -21.98
N GLN A 32 -13.88 19.80 -21.48
CA GLN A 32 -13.65 20.05 -20.06
C GLN A 32 -14.87 19.66 -19.22
N GLN A 33 -16.08 20.07 -19.62
CA GLN A 33 -17.30 19.70 -18.89
C GLN A 33 -17.52 18.18 -18.86
N ARG A 34 -17.19 17.49 -19.95
CA ARG A 34 -17.22 16.02 -20.02
C ARG A 34 -16.13 15.39 -19.16
N TYR A 35 -14.93 15.95 -19.17
CA TYR A 35 -13.83 15.52 -18.31
C TYR A 35 -14.25 15.53 -16.84
N LEU A 36 -14.84 16.64 -16.36
CA LEU A 36 -15.27 16.79 -14.97
C LEU A 36 -16.44 15.86 -14.57
N LYS A 37 -17.14 15.27 -15.54
CA LYS A 37 -18.15 14.23 -15.28
C LYS A 37 -17.56 12.83 -15.12
N VAL A 38 -16.33 12.61 -15.59
CA VAL A 38 -15.72 11.26 -15.68
C VAL A 38 -14.45 11.13 -14.85
N PHE A 39 -13.73 12.23 -14.62
CA PHE A 39 -12.46 12.28 -13.90
C PHE A 39 -12.52 13.35 -12.81
N ASP A 40 -11.62 13.24 -11.83
CA ASP A 40 -11.47 14.26 -10.80
C ASP A 40 -10.78 15.50 -11.38
N ASN A 41 -11.07 16.67 -10.81
CA ASN A 41 -10.52 17.93 -11.32
C ASN A 41 -9.01 18.05 -11.03
N VAL A 42 -8.26 18.55 -12.00
CA VAL A 42 -6.84 18.89 -11.85
C VAL A 42 -6.71 20.41 -11.63
N PRO A 43 -6.29 20.87 -10.44
CA PRO A 43 -6.19 22.28 -10.10
C PRO A 43 -5.21 22.99 -11.03
N GLY A 44 -5.58 24.17 -11.51
CA GLY A 44 -4.75 24.98 -12.40
C GLY A 44 -4.66 24.49 -13.85
N ALA A 45 -5.31 23.39 -14.23
CA ALA A 45 -5.32 22.93 -15.62
C ALA A 45 -6.21 23.80 -16.51
N SER A 46 -5.71 24.19 -17.68
CA SER A 46 -6.50 24.94 -18.66
C SER A 46 -7.56 24.06 -19.33
N PRO A 47 -8.65 24.64 -19.89
CA PRO A 47 -9.65 23.89 -20.63
C PRO A 47 -9.06 23.07 -21.80
N GLU A 48 -8.04 23.59 -22.49
CA GLU A 48 -7.33 22.90 -23.57
C GLU A 48 -6.62 21.66 -23.03
N LYS A 49 -5.90 21.81 -21.92
CA LYS A 49 -5.18 20.70 -21.30
C LYS A 49 -6.13 19.60 -20.83
N LEU A 50 -7.26 19.97 -20.24
CA LEU A 50 -8.29 19.02 -19.81
C LEU A 50 -8.96 18.33 -20.99
N SER A 51 -9.19 19.04 -22.10
CA SER A 51 -9.71 18.46 -23.35
C SER A 51 -8.75 17.41 -23.94
N GLU A 52 -7.45 17.73 -24.04
CA GLU A 52 -6.43 16.78 -24.51
C GLU A 52 -6.32 15.56 -23.59
N THR A 53 -6.32 15.80 -22.28
CA THR A 53 -6.25 14.74 -21.27
C THR A 53 -7.48 13.84 -21.34
N TYR A 54 -8.67 14.41 -21.53
CA TYR A 54 -9.90 13.65 -21.72
C TYR A 54 -9.80 12.70 -22.92
N ALA A 55 -9.39 13.22 -24.09
CA ALA A 55 -9.25 12.42 -25.30
C ALA A 55 -8.23 11.28 -25.11
N SER A 56 -7.07 11.59 -24.52
CA SER A 56 -6.02 10.61 -24.23
C SER A 56 -6.51 9.50 -23.28
N ARG A 57 -7.14 9.86 -22.16
CA ARG A 57 -7.64 8.90 -21.16
C ARG A 57 -8.77 8.03 -21.71
N GLN A 58 -9.70 8.62 -22.45
CA GLN A 58 -10.78 7.87 -23.08
C GLN A 58 -10.26 6.89 -24.14
N GLY A 59 -9.21 7.26 -24.88
CA GLY A 59 -8.52 6.38 -25.80
C GLY A 59 -7.83 5.22 -25.08
N ALA A 60 -6.99 5.52 -24.08
CA ALA A 60 -6.28 4.53 -23.28
C ALA A 60 -7.22 3.55 -22.58
N ALA A 61 -8.34 4.02 -22.04
CA ALA A 61 -9.27 3.20 -21.29
C ALA A 61 -10.14 2.24 -22.15
N LYS A 62 -10.03 2.32 -23.49
CA LYS A 62 -10.67 1.38 -24.43
C LYS A 62 -9.70 0.31 -24.94
N VAL A 63 -8.44 0.39 -24.54
CA VAL A 63 -7.40 -0.54 -24.94
C VAL A 63 -7.58 -1.85 -24.18
N PHE A 64 -7.57 -2.96 -24.90
CA PHE A 64 -7.46 -4.29 -24.30
C PHE A 64 -5.99 -4.64 -24.02
N THR A 65 -5.74 -5.23 -22.85
CA THR A 65 -4.43 -5.78 -22.49
C THR A 65 -4.61 -6.85 -21.41
N THR A 66 -3.58 -7.68 -21.23
CA THR A 66 -3.46 -8.65 -20.12
C THR A 66 -2.09 -8.47 -19.48
N PHE A 67 -2.03 -8.60 -18.16
CA PHE A 67 -0.82 -8.59 -17.36
C PHE A 67 -0.36 -9.99 -16.99
N ASP A 68 -1.03 -11.06 -17.44
CA ASP A 68 -0.56 -12.43 -17.22
C ASP A 68 0.65 -12.72 -18.12
N SER A 69 1.85 -12.81 -17.52
CA SER A 69 3.11 -13.04 -18.24
C SER A 69 3.10 -14.34 -19.03
N ALA A 70 2.41 -15.38 -18.52
CA ALA A 70 2.31 -16.66 -19.20
C ALA A 70 1.48 -16.55 -20.48
N VAL A 71 0.41 -15.75 -20.46
CA VAL A 71 -0.41 -15.49 -21.64
C VAL A 71 0.40 -14.72 -22.67
N VAL A 72 1.08 -13.64 -22.29
CA VAL A 72 1.90 -12.82 -23.19
C VAL A 72 3.05 -13.62 -23.80
N ARG A 73 3.71 -14.47 -23.00
CA ARG A 73 4.82 -15.32 -23.48
C ARG A 73 4.37 -16.34 -24.54
N ASN A 74 3.11 -16.76 -24.50
CA ASN A 74 2.57 -17.71 -25.47
C ASN A 74 2.06 -17.05 -26.76
N MET A 75 2.15 -15.72 -26.89
CA MET A 75 1.81 -14.98 -28.11
C MET A 75 2.99 -14.93 -29.09
N GLU A 76 2.69 -14.72 -30.37
CA GLU A 76 3.73 -14.40 -31.36
C GLU A 76 4.33 -13.01 -31.09
N GLU A 77 5.61 -12.79 -31.40
CA GLU A 77 6.33 -11.55 -31.09
C GLU A 77 5.68 -10.22 -31.56
N PRO A 78 5.03 -10.11 -32.73
CA PRO A 78 4.33 -8.87 -33.08
C PRO A 78 3.17 -8.58 -32.11
N ASP A 79 2.42 -9.61 -31.71
CA ASP A 79 1.30 -9.49 -30.79
C ASP A 79 1.77 -9.25 -29.35
N ALA A 80 2.80 -9.98 -28.90
CA ALA A 80 3.39 -9.80 -27.58
C ALA A 80 3.93 -8.37 -27.39
N THR A 81 4.61 -7.84 -28.40
CA THR A 81 5.12 -6.45 -28.40
C THR A 81 3.97 -5.44 -28.38
N PHE A 82 2.92 -5.66 -29.18
CA PHE A 82 1.73 -4.83 -29.17
C PHE A 82 1.05 -4.82 -27.79
N ILE A 83 0.89 -5.97 -27.14
CA ILE A 83 0.32 -6.07 -25.79
C ILE A 83 1.18 -5.34 -24.77
N ARG A 84 2.52 -5.45 -24.83
CA ARG A 84 3.43 -4.73 -23.91
C ARG A 84 3.32 -3.20 -24.06
N ASP A 85 3.17 -2.68 -25.28
CA ASP A 85 2.86 -1.25 -25.50
C ASP A 85 1.52 -0.84 -24.86
N LYS A 86 0.52 -1.71 -24.96
CA LYS A 86 -0.79 -1.49 -24.33
C LYS A 86 -0.74 -1.55 -22.81
N GLN A 87 0.07 -2.44 -22.23
CA GLN A 87 0.33 -2.48 -20.79
C GLN A 87 0.92 -1.14 -20.31
N GLN A 88 1.92 -0.59 -21.01
CA GLN A 88 2.52 0.71 -20.66
C GLN A 88 1.50 1.86 -20.71
N THR A 89 0.64 1.86 -21.73
CA THR A 89 -0.45 2.85 -21.86
C THR A 89 -1.41 2.78 -20.67
N ILE A 90 -1.83 1.58 -20.27
CA ILE A 90 -2.73 1.37 -19.13
C ILE A 90 -2.06 1.69 -17.80
N LEU A 91 -0.78 1.32 -17.61
CA LEU A 91 -0.02 1.67 -16.41
C LEU A 91 0.12 3.18 -16.25
N GLY A 92 0.41 3.90 -17.34
CA GLY A 92 0.43 5.35 -17.35
C GLY A 92 -0.92 5.98 -16.99
N LEU A 93 -2.02 5.42 -17.52
CA LEU A 93 -3.37 5.84 -17.17
C LEU A 93 -3.66 5.63 -15.67
N LEU A 94 -3.44 4.42 -15.15
CA LEU A 94 -3.70 4.09 -13.75
C LEU A 94 -2.86 4.95 -12.81
N LYS A 95 -1.57 5.11 -13.08
CA LYS A 95 -0.68 6.00 -12.32
C LYS A 95 -1.25 7.42 -12.23
N ASN A 96 -1.66 7.99 -13.35
CA ASN A 96 -2.20 9.35 -13.38
C ASN A 96 -3.54 9.45 -12.61
N LEU A 97 -4.42 8.46 -12.76
CA LEU A 97 -5.67 8.41 -12.00
C LEU A 97 -5.44 8.30 -10.49
N ILE A 98 -4.43 7.54 -10.07
CA ILE A 98 -4.04 7.41 -8.65
C ILE A 98 -3.55 8.76 -8.12
N ILE A 99 -2.59 9.39 -8.81
CA ILE A 99 -1.97 10.66 -8.39
C ILE A 99 -3.00 11.80 -8.32
N GLU A 100 -3.89 11.87 -9.30
CA GLU A 100 -4.87 12.97 -9.40
C GLU A 100 -6.19 12.68 -8.70
N SER A 101 -6.35 11.51 -8.09
CA SER A 101 -7.54 11.17 -7.32
C SER A 101 -7.76 12.20 -6.22
N ASP A 102 -9.00 12.69 -6.10
CA ASP A 102 -9.41 13.70 -5.11
C ASP A 102 -10.76 13.28 -4.51
N ALA A 103 -10.77 12.06 -3.98
CA ALA A 103 -11.98 11.42 -3.49
C ALA A 103 -12.49 12.09 -2.21
N LYS A 104 -13.80 12.06 -2.01
CA LYS A 104 -14.46 12.70 -0.86
C LYS A 104 -15.31 11.69 -0.12
N LEU A 105 -15.35 11.85 1.20
CA LEU A 105 -16.33 11.17 2.03
C LEU A 105 -17.65 11.93 1.93
N ILE A 106 -18.70 11.25 1.48
CA ILE A 106 -20.07 11.79 1.41
C ILE A 106 -21.03 10.82 2.09
N GLU A 107 -22.16 11.32 2.57
CA GLU A 107 -23.26 10.48 3.04
C GLU A 107 -24.16 10.11 1.86
N ASP A 108 -24.45 8.81 1.71
CA ASP A 108 -25.42 8.31 0.74
C ASP A 108 -26.86 8.57 1.18
N ASN A 109 -27.83 8.27 0.30
CA ASN A 109 -29.26 8.46 0.61
C ASN A 109 -29.77 7.62 1.80
N ASN A 110 -28.99 6.64 2.25
CA ASN A 110 -29.30 5.77 3.39
C ASN A 110 -28.54 6.20 4.65
N GLY A 111 -27.80 7.32 4.62
CA GLY A 111 -27.00 7.82 5.73
C GLY A 111 -25.65 7.11 5.91
N ASN A 112 -25.24 6.23 5.00
CA ASN A 112 -23.93 5.59 5.06
C ASN A 112 -22.85 6.51 4.49
N LYS A 113 -21.71 6.60 5.16
CA LYS A 113 -20.56 7.33 4.62
C LYS A 113 -19.86 6.50 3.55
N VAL A 114 -19.77 7.05 2.35
CA VAL A 114 -19.18 6.41 1.18
C VAL A 114 -18.11 7.31 0.56
N ILE A 115 -17.01 6.69 0.14
CA ILE A 115 -15.94 7.39 -0.57
C ILE A 115 -16.28 7.47 -2.05
N VAL A 116 -16.44 8.70 -2.55
CA VAL A 116 -16.78 9.00 -3.93
C VAL A 116 -15.67 9.83 -4.57
N GLY A 117 -15.14 9.32 -5.67
CA GLY A 117 -14.18 10.01 -6.53
C GLY A 117 -14.34 9.47 -7.95
N ASN A 118 -14.28 10.36 -8.94
CA ASN A 118 -14.45 9.98 -10.34
C ASN A 118 -13.26 9.13 -10.80
N ASN A 119 -12.03 9.47 -10.40
CA ASN A 119 -10.86 8.66 -10.74
C ASN A 119 -10.89 7.28 -10.07
N LEU A 120 -11.27 7.20 -8.79
CA LEU A 120 -11.45 5.90 -8.10
C LEU A 120 -12.52 5.04 -8.77
N THR A 121 -13.64 5.66 -9.16
CA THR A 121 -14.71 4.97 -9.90
C THR A 121 -14.17 4.42 -11.22
N ARG A 122 -13.36 5.22 -11.94
CA ARG A 122 -12.76 4.78 -13.20
C ARG A 122 -11.75 3.67 -13.01
N ILE A 123 -10.91 3.74 -11.97
CA ILE A 123 -9.97 2.68 -11.61
C ILE A 123 -10.74 1.38 -11.34
N ARG A 124 -11.79 1.42 -10.52
CA ARG A 124 -12.62 0.24 -10.22
C ARG A 124 -13.22 -0.37 -11.48
N GLN A 125 -13.72 0.44 -12.41
CA GLN A 125 -14.23 -0.04 -13.71
C GLN A 125 -13.13 -0.68 -14.57
N LEU A 126 -11.90 -0.17 -14.52
CA LEU A 126 -10.79 -0.71 -15.29
C LEU A 126 -10.26 -2.03 -14.75
N VAL A 127 -10.28 -2.24 -13.42
CA VAL A 127 -9.59 -3.37 -12.79
C VAL A 127 -10.52 -4.44 -12.20
N SER A 128 -11.84 -4.21 -12.19
CA SER A 128 -12.81 -5.14 -11.61
C SER A 128 -13.95 -5.47 -12.58
N HIS A 129 -14.20 -6.76 -12.76
CA HIS A 129 -15.27 -7.30 -13.61
C HIS A 129 -16.69 -7.06 -13.03
N VAL A 130 -16.82 -6.62 -11.77
CA VAL A 130 -18.10 -6.60 -11.03
C VAL A 130 -18.84 -5.26 -11.15
N VAL A 131 -18.25 -4.24 -11.80
CA VAL A 131 -18.85 -2.90 -11.85
C VAL A 131 -19.74 -2.72 -13.09
N PRO A 132 -21.02 -2.29 -12.94
CA PRO A 132 -21.90 -1.94 -14.06
C PRO A 132 -21.28 -0.87 -14.97
N GLY A 133 -21.40 -1.03 -16.28
CA GLY A 133 -20.81 -0.12 -17.28
C GLY A 133 -19.41 -0.51 -17.76
N THR A 134 -18.88 -1.65 -17.30
CA THR A 134 -17.77 -2.34 -17.96
C THR A 134 -18.32 -3.06 -19.19
N ASN A 135 -17.85 -2.73 -20.39
CA ASN A 135 -18.21 -3.45 -21.63
C ASN A 135 -17.53 -4.84 -21.70
N GLY A 136 -17.38 -5.54 -20.57
CA GLY A 136 -16.57 -6.76 -20.44
C GLY A 136 -15.05 -6.56 -20.59
N GLN A 137 -14.58 -5.32 -20.74
CA GLN A 137 -13.16 -4.98 -20.86
C GLN A 137 -12.64 -4.52 -19.50
N PHE A 138 -12.05 -5.43 -18.74
CA PHE A 138 -11.27 -5.11 -17.55
C PHE A 138 -9.83 -5.60 -17.73
N VAL A 139 -8.93 -5.06 -16.92
CA VAL A 139 -7.52 -5.37 -16.90
C VAL A 139 -7.24 -6.21 -15.66
N ASP A 140 -6.65 -7.38 -15.86
CA ASP A 140 -6.36 -8.40 -14.85
C ASP A 140 -5.19 -8.05 -13.91
N ILE A 141 -4.69 -6.81 -13.94
CA ILE A 141 -3.53 -6.34 -13.18
C ILE A 141 -3.65 -6.61 -11.67
N VAL A 142 -4.82 -6.43 -11.05
CA VAL A 142 -5.01 -6.65 -9.60
C VAL A 142 -5.21 -8.14 -9.25
N ASP A 143 -5.58 -8.96 -10.24
CA ASP A 143 -5.77 -10.40 -10.07
C ASP A 143 -4.50 -11.21 -10.37
N LYS A 144 -3.59 -10.66 -11.17
CA LYS A 144 -2.34 -11.30 -11.59
C LYS A 144 -1.13 -10.84 -10.79
N ILE A 145 -1.30 -10.61 -9.49
CA ILE A 145 -0.19 -10.30 -8.58
C ILE A 145 0.82 -11.45 -8.63
N LEU A 146 2.13 -11.12 -8.72
CA LEU A 146 3.25 -12.05 -8.91
C LEU A 146 3.29 -12.82 -10.25
N LEU A 147 2.35 -12.57 -11.16
CA LEU A 147 2.31 -13.20 -12.49
C LEU A 147 2.57 -12.19 -13.62
N THR A 148 3.05 -10.98 -13.31
CA THR A 148 3.20 -9.90 -14.31
C THR A 148 4.53 -9.88 -15.04
N ASP A 149 5.53 -10.56 -14.52
CA ASP A 149 6.85 -10.68 -15.13
C ASP A 149 7.53 -11.97 -14.62
N ASP A 150 8.19 -12.70 -15.52
CA ASP A 150 8.92 -13.92 -15.19
C ASP A 150 10.25 -13.61 -14.45
N ALA A 151 10.68 -12.35 -14.46
CA ALA A 151 11.81 -11.86 -13.68
C ALA A 151 11.51 -11.80 -12.17
N TRP A 152 10.23 -11.77 -11.79
CA TRP A 152 9.84 -11.81 -10.37
C TRP A 152 10.04 -13.24 -9.85
N GLN A 153 11.16 -13.45 -9.17
CA GLN A 153 11.55 -14.76 -8.64
C GLN A 153 11.81 -14.70 -7.14
N ALA A 154 11.74 -15.86 -6.49
CA ALA A 154 12.02 -16.00 -5.06
C ALA A 154 13.42 -15.47 -4.70
N GLY A 155 13.48 -14.69 -3.61
CA GLY A 155 14.70 -14.03 -3.14
C GLY A 155 15.15 -12.81 -3.94
N VAL A 156 14.41 -12.36 -4.95
CA VAL A 156 14.67 -11.06 -5.59
C VAL A 156 14.24 -9.95 -4.61
N VAL A 157 15.14 -8.99 -4.41
CA VAL A 157 14.86 -7.72 -3.72
C VAL A 157 14.69 -6.67 -4.80
N CYS A 158 13.54 -5.99 -4.82
CA CYS A 158 13.19 -5.11 -5.93
C CYS A 158 12.75 -3.72 -5.44
N SER A 159 13.58 -2.72 -5.73
CA SER A 159 13.24 -1.30 -5.58
C SER A 159 12.68 -0.71 -6.88
N VAL A 160 12.06 0.46 -6.78
CA VAL A 160 11.63 1.24 -7.96
C VAL A 160 12.77 1.57 -8.93
N ASN A 161 14.01 1.66 -8.43
CA ASN A 161 15.20 1.93 -9.23
C ASN A 161 15.77 0.66 -9.88
N SER A 162 15.26 -0.53 -9.54
CA SER A 162 15.82 -1.80 -9.99
C SER A 162 15.48 -2.15 -11.43
N SER A 163 14.32 -1.70 -11.94
CA SER A 163 13.90 -1.95 -13.32
C SER A 163 12.77 -0.98 -13.72
N PRO A 164 12.72 -0.53 -14.99
CA PRO A 164 11.59 0.27 -15.50
C PRO A 164 10.25 -0.49 -15.45
N HIS A 165 10.28 -1.82 -15.39
CA HIS A 165 9.08 -2.66 -15.33
C HIS A 165 8.43 -2.71 -13.94
N THR A 166 9.03 -2.09 -12.92
CA THR A 166 8.52 -2.12 -11.54
C THR A 166 7.29 -1.23 -11.31
N LEU A 167 6.90 -0.39 -12.28
CA LEU A 167 5.69 0.42 -12.21
C LEU A 167 4.43 -0.43 -11.98
N VAL A 168 4.36 -1.63 -12.58
CA VAL A 168 3.23 -2.56 -12.37
C VAL A 168 3.09 -2.92 -10.90
N LEU A 169 4.20 -3.18 -10.21
CA LEU A 169 4.21 -3.56 -8.80
C LEU A 169 3.76 -2.39 -7.91
N VAL A 170 4.23 -1.17 -8.20
CA VAL A 170 3.82 0.03 -7.47
C VAL A 170 2.34 0.32 -7.67
N VAL A 171 1.83 0.20 -8.90
CA VAL A 171 0.40 0.36 -9.18
C VAL A 171 -0.42 -0.69 -8.44
N GLN A 172 -0.05 -1.97 -8.51
CA GLN A 172 -0.73 -3.05 -7.76
C GLN A 172 -0.73 -2.76 -6.25
N LEU A 173 0.39 -2.27 -5.71
CA LEU A 173 0.50 -1.92 -4.30
C LEU A 173 -0.42 -0.74 -3.94
N CYS A 174 -0.50 0.31 -4.75
CA CYS A 174 -1.44 1.41 -4.53
C CYS A 174 -2.92 0.95 -4.59
N LEU A 175 -3.20 -0.09 -5.36
CA LEU A 175 -4.54 -0.67 -5.52
C LEU A 175 -4.87 -1.74 -4.46
N SER A 176 -4.02 -1.93 -3.44
CA SER A 176 -4.26 -2.89 -2.35
C SER A 176 -5.63 -2.74 -1.68
N PRO A 177 -6.16 -1.54 -1.37
CA PRO A 177 -7.51 -1.41 -0.82
C PRO A 177 -8.59 -2.03 -1.71
N ILE A 178 -8.46 -1.90 -3.04
CA ILE A 178 -9.40 -2.50 -4.00
C ILE A 178 -9.17 -4.01 -4.11
N SER A 179 -7.92 -4.47 -4.09
CA SER A 179 -7.55 -5.89 -4.15
C SER A 179 -8.12 -6.70 -2.97
N LEU A 180 -8.07 -6.11 -1.78
CA LEU A 180 -8.47 -6.72 -0.52
C LEU A 180 -9.98 -6.61 -0.26
N HIS A 181 -10.66 -5.64 -0.86
CA HIS A 181 -12.11 -5.47 -0.68
C HIS A 181 -12.89 -6.72 -1.14
N PRO A 182 -13.90 -7.20 -0.39
CA PRO A 182 -14.64 -8.42 -0.72
C PRO A 182 -15.46 -8.30 -2.01
N ASP A 183 -15.90 -7.10 -2.38
CA ASP A 183 -16.73 -6.90 -3.58
C ASP A 183 -15.93 -6.87 -4.91
N TYR A 184 -14.59 -6.86 -4.87
CA TYR A 184 -13.75 -6.62 -6.06
C TYR A 184 -12.62 -7.64 -6.17
N CYS A 185 -12.16 -7.94 -7.39
CA CYS A 185 -10.93 -8.72 -7.63
C CYS A 185 -10.88 -10.07 -6.89
N ASN A 186 -11.95 -10.86 -7.02
CA ASN A 186 -12.16 -12.14 -6.32
C ASN A 186 -11.61 -13.36 -7.06
N SER A 187 -10.72 -13.16 -8.03
CA SER A 187 -10.02 -14.25 -8.69
C SER A 187 -9.12 -14.99 -7.71
N ALA A 188 -8.87 -16.28 -7.98
CA ALA A 188 -8.01 -17.11 -7.14
C ALA A 188 -6.61 -16.50 -7.00
N VAL A 189 -6.08 -16.52 -5.77
CA VAL A 189 -4.77 -15.94 -5.47
C VAL A 189 -3.67 -16.82 -6.06
N ALA A 190 -2.81 -16.21 -6.88
CA ALA A 190 -1.70 -16.89 -7.49
C ALA A 190 -0.51 -17.03 -6.52
N ARG A 191 0.23 -18.14 -6.64
CA ARG A 191 1.56 -18.33 -6.03
C ARG A 191 1.58 -18.08 -4.51
N PHE A 192 0.59 -18.63 -3.79
CA PHE A 192 0.55 -18.56 -2.33
C PHE A 192 1.77 -19.23 -1.68
N ASP A 193 2.20 -20.38 -2.21
CA ASP A 193 3.41 -21.10 -1.81
C ASP A 193 4.65 -20.17 -1.78
N TRP A 194 4.80 -19.37 -2.84
CA TRP A 194 5.87 -18.39 -2.94
C TRP A 194 5.65 -17.22 -1.98
N SER A 195 4.41 -16.76 -1.86
CA SER A 195 4.07 -15.65 -0.96
C SER A 195 4.43 -16.00 0.49
N GLN A 196 4.01 -17.18 0.97
CA GLN A 196 4.35 -17.70 2.30
C GLN A 196 5.88 -17.78 2.49
N HIS A 197 6.61 -18.31 1.50
CA HIS A 197 8.06 -18.42 1.62
C HIS A 197 8.76 -17.06 1.80
N GLU A 198 8.36 -16.02 1.06
CA GLU A 198 9.05 -14.72 1.10
C GLU A 198 8.59 -13.83 2.26
N VAL A 199 7.34 -13.90 2.72
CA VAL A 199 6.90 -13.11 3.89
C VAL A 199 7.64 -13.54 5.16
N TYR A 200 8.02 -14.81 5.28
CA TYR A 200 8.78 -15.34 6.43
C TYR A 200 10.30 -15.37 6.22
N ALA A 201 10.80 -15.01 5.03
CA ALA A 201 12.24 -14.85 4.78
C ALA A 201 12.84 -13.82 5.74
N SER A 202 14.09 -13.97 6.19
CA SER A 202 14.69 -13.09 7.21
C SER A 202 14.69 -11.60 6.81
N PRO A 203 14.71 -10.65 7.77
CA PRO A 203 14.79 -9.22 7.47
C PRO A 203 16.07 -8.83 6.73
N VAL A 204 17.14 -9.62 6.90
CA VAL A 204 18.41 -9.44 6.18
C VAL A 204 18.27 -9.82 4.71
N ARG A 205 17.55 -10.91 4.42
CA ARG A 205 17.33 -11.40 3.05
C ARG A 205 16.27 -10.61 2.30
N GLN A 206 15.18 -10.25 2.97
CA GLN A 206 14.05 -9.50 2.41
C GLN A 206 13.72 -8.29 3.30
N PRO A 207 14.57 -7.25 3.28
CA PRO A 207 14.30 -6.01 4.02
C PRO A 207 13.10 -5.28 3.43
N VAL A 208 12.33 -4.57 4.27
CA VAL A 208 11.19 -3.76 3.84
C VAL A 208 11.66 -2.51 3.11
N PHE A 209 12.68 -1.84 3.67
CA PHE A 209 13.28 -0.62 3.12
C PHE A 209 14.76 -0.79 2.80
N LEU A 210 15.15 -0.16 1.70
CA LEU A 210 16.44 -0.30 1.03
C LEU A 210 17.25 1.01 1.07
N GLY A 211 18.55 0.86 0.87
CA GLY A 211 19.49 1.98 0.90
C GLY A 211 19.77 2.48 2.32
N ARG A 212 20.78 3.36 2.41
CA ARG A 212 21.25 3.93 3.68
C ARG A 212 20.16 4.73 4.40
N TYR A 213 19.44 5.56 3.64
CA TYR A 213 18.41 6.46 4.17
C TYR A 213 17.01 5.83 4.20
N LYS A 214 16.87 4.53 3.88
CA LYS A 214 15.57 3.84 3.83
C LYS A 214 14.53 4.50 2.91
N HIS A 215 15.01 5.15 1.84
CA HIS A 215 14.18 5.89 0.88
C HIS A 215 13.51 4.99 -0.17
N ASP A 216 14.12 3.84 -0.46
CA ASP A 216 13.64 2.92 -1.48
C ASP A 216 12.83 1.81 -0.81
N LEU A 217 11.63 1.56 -1.33
CA LEU A 217 10.78 0.46 -0.84
C LEU A 217 11.16 -0.84 -1.56
N ASN A 218 11.20 -1.96 -0.85
CA ASN A 218 11.16 -3.29 -1.47
C ASN A 218 9.73 -3.59 -1.93
N VAL A 219 9.35 -3.00 -3.07
CA VAL A 219 7.98 -2.99 -3.58
C VAL A 219 7.47 -4.41 -3.82
N LEU A 220 8.33 -5.31 -4.32
CA LEU A 220 7.96 -6.70 -4.55
C LEU A 220 7.61 -7.40 -3.23
N TRP A 221 8.41 -7.22 -2.17
CA TRP A 221 8.13 -7.84 -0.88
C TRP A 221 6.85 -7.29 -0.24
N CYS A 222 6.62 -5.98 -0.26
CA CYS A 222 5.38 -5.40 0.23
C CYS A 222 4.15 -5.94 -0.53
N LEU A 223 4.26 -6.09 -1.84
CA LEU A 223 3.19 -6.67 -2.66
C LEU A 223 2.98 -8.16 -2.38
N ILE A 224 4.04 -8.91 -2.08
CA ILE A 224 3.96 -10.30 -1.62
C ILE A 224 3.18 -10.39 -0.30
N VAL A 225 3.40 -9.47 0.65
CA VAL A 225 2.60 -9.41 1.89
C VAL A 225 1.12 -9.17 1.59
N VAL A 226 0.80 -8.25 0.67
CA VAL A 226 -0.59 -8.03 0.23
C VAL A 226 -1.18 -9.30 -0.38
N ASN A 227 -0.43 -10.00 -1.24
CA ASN A 227 -0.89 -11.24 -1.88
C ASN A 227 -1.12 -12.38 -0.86
N PHE A 228 -0.22 -12.51 0.11
CA PHE A 228 -0.32 -13.45 1.22
C PHE A 228 -1.61 -13.22 2.03
N PHE A 229 -1.86 -11.97 2.46
CA PHE A 229 -3.09 -11.66 3.17
C PHE A 229 -4.34 -11.73 2.28
N LYS A 230 -4.25 -11.40 0.99
CA LYS A 230 -5.36 -11.61 0.04
C LYS A 230 -5.81 -13.06 0.04
N PHE A 231 -4.87 -14.02 0.09
CA PHE A 231 -5.21 -15.43 0.23
C PHE A 231 -5.94 -15.71 1.54
N HIS A 232 -5.36 -15.31 2.68
CA HIS A 232 -5.99 -15.58 3.97
C HIS A 232 -7.36 -14.92 4.16
N LEU A 233 -7.60 -13.77 3.54
CA LEU A 233 -8.85 -13.02 3.64
C LEU A 233 -9.91 -13.47 2.63
N LYS A 234 -9.52 -13.99 1.46
CA LYS A 234 -10.44 -14.15 0.32
C LYS A 234 -10.39 -15.51 -0.38
N ALA A 235 -9.50 -16.43 0.02
CA ALA A 235 -9.47 -17.76 -0.57
C ALA A 235 -10.84 -18.43 -0.43
N THR A 236 -11.31 -19.02 -1.53
CA THR A 236 -12.60 -19.69 -1.58
C THR A 236 -12.61 -20.94 -0.69
N ASN A 237 -13.79 -21.41 -0.32
CA ASN A 237 -13.99 -22.63 0.49
C ASN A 237 -13.35 -22.61 1.89
N GLY A 238 -12.99 -21.43 2.41
CA GLY A 238 -12.46 -21.31 3.78
C GLY A 238 -11.00 -21.74 3.92
N GLU A 239 -10.25 -21.87 2.82
CA GLU A 239 -8.80 -22.20 2.88
C GLU A 239 -7.99 -21.11 3.57
N GLY A 240 -8.46 -19.86 3.50
CA GLY A 240 -7.84 -18.73 4.16
C GLY A 240 -8.24 -18.66 5.64
N LEU A 241 -7.24 -18.65 6.52
CA LEU A 241 -7.42 -18.53 7.99
C LEU A 241 -8.38 -17.41 8.44
N LEU A 242 -8.38 -16.28 7.73
CA LEU A 242 -9.14 -15.09 8.09
C LEU A 242 -10.43 -14.94 7.27
N SER A 243 -10.70 -15.85 6.33
CA SER A 243 -11.72 -15.66 5.29
C SER A 243 -13.14 -15.56 5.86
N HIS A 244 -13.47 -16.41 6.83
CA HIS A 244 -14.77 -16.39 7.49
C HIS A 244 -14.97 -15.10 8.30
N ALA A 245 -14.00 -14.74 9.15
CA ALA A 245 -14.06 -13.52 9.95
C ALA A 245 -14.12 -12.28 9.05
N PHE A 246 -13.35 -12.25 7.96
CA PHE A 246 -13.34 -11.13 7.01
C PHE A 246 -14.68 -10.97 6.29
N GLY A 247 -15.31 -12.08 5.88
CA GLY A 247 -16.63 -12.08 5.26
C GLY A 247 -17.76 -11.64 6.20
N ALA A 248 -17.53 -11.72 7.52
CA ALA A 248 -18.48 -11.28 8.54
C ALA A 248 -18.32 -9.79 8.94
N LEU A 249 -17.26 -9.11 8.50
CA LEU A 249 -17.04 -7.70 8.84
C LEU A 249 -18.11 -6.79 8.25
N SER A 250 -18.56 -5.81 9.05
CA SER A 250 -19.42 -4.73 8.56
C SER A 250 -18.67 -3.84 7.56
N ARG A 251 -19.39 -3.16 6.68
CA ARG A 251 -18.79 -2.29 5.63
C ARG A 251 -17.82 -1.24 6.18
N ASN A 252 -18.03 -0.78 7.41
CA ASN A 252 -17.20 0.26 8.03
C ASN A 252 -15.85 -0.25 8.54
N HIS A 253 -15.69 -1.58 8.63
CA HIS A 253 -14.42 -2.23 8.99
C HIS A 253 -13.69 -2.83 7.79
N LEU A 254 -14.20 -2.68 6.57
CA LEU A 254 -13.52 -3.16 5.37
C LEU A 254 -12.41 -2.19 4.94
N PRO A 255 -11.39 -2.66 4.20
CA PRO A 255 -10.39 -1.79 3.59
C PRO A 255 -11.03 -0.75 2.68
N ARG A 256 -10.67 0.53 2.84
CA ARG A 256 -11.22 1.64 2.05
C ARG A 256 -10.12 2.33 1.24
N PRO A 257 -10.40 2.85 0.03
CA PRO A 257 -9.46 3.70 -0.67
C PRO A 257 -9.17 4.99 0.09
N TRP A 258 -8.15 5.73 -0.37
CA TRP A 258 -7.78 7.01 0.23
C TRP A 258 -8.78 8.14 -0.06
N ILE A 259 -8.74 9.15 0.80
CA ILE A 259 -9.54 10.38 0.71
C ILE A 259 -8.62 11.54 0.34
N GLY A 260 -9.10 12.45 -0.51
CA GLY A 260 -8.34 13.58 -1.00
C GLY A 260 -7.18 13.17 -1.92
N ARG A 261 -6.24 14.09 -2.07
CA ARG A 261 -5.05 13.93 -2.90
C ARG A 261 -3.90 13.33 -2.12
N LEU A 262 -3.10 12.53 -2.81
CA LEU A 262 -1.84 12.02 -2.27
C LEU A 262 -0.87 13.19 -2.03
N GLN A 263 -0.21 13.18 -0.87
CA GLN A 263 0.75 14.21 -0.48
C GLN A 263 2.14 13.60 -0.31
N GLN A 264 3.19 14.39 -0.54
CA GLN A 264 4.58 13.92 -0.42
C GLN A 264 5.13 14.07 1.00
N GLU A 265 4.51 14.93 1.82
CA GLU A 265 4.96 15.20 3.18
C GLU A 265 4.55 14.11 4.16
N THR A 266 5.15 14.12 5.35
CA THR A 266 4.80 13.21 6.43
C THR A 266 3.41 13.56 6.96
N GLN A 267 2.51 12.59 6.94
CA GLN A 267 1.13 12.70 7.40
C GLN A 267 0.92 11.89 8.67
N GLU A 268 0.06 12.40 9.54
CA GLU A 268 -0.46 11.62 10.65
C GLU A 268 -1.31 10.47 10.12
N LEU A 269 -1.25 9.35 10.84
CA LEU A 269 -2.13 8.23 10.56
C LEU A 269 -3.49 8.54 11.17
N GLU A 270 -4.53 8.09 10.47
CA GLU A 270 -5.88 8.12 11.01
C GLU A 270 -5.96 7.35 12.33
N ARG A 271 -6.95 7.70 13.15
CA ARG A 271 -7.02 7.20 14.53
C ARG A 271 -7.27 5.70 14.62
N HIS A 272 -8.14 5.13 13.78
CA HIS A 272 -8.62 3.76 13.91
C HIS A 272 -8.11 2.86 12.79
N TRP A 273 -7.54 1.72 13.17
CA TRP A 273 -6.99 0.72 12.25
C TRP A 273 -7.44 -0.67 12.67
N LYS A 274 -7.71 -1.52 11.69
CA LYS A 274 -7.99 -2.94 11.90
C LYS A 274 -7.00 -3.77 11.10
N GLY A 275 -6.53 -4.87 11.66
CA GLY A 275 -5.54 -5.68 10.97
C GLY A 275 -5.28 -7.02 11.61
N SER A 276 -4.31 -7.73 11.05
CA SER A 276 -3.92 -9.04 11.52
C SER A 276 -2.43 -9.25 11.28
N LEU A 277 -1.86 -10.19 12.03
CA LEU A 277 -0.49 -10.62 11.88
C LEU A 277 -0.47 -12.14 11.87
N CYS A 278 0.43 -12.70 11.05
CA CYS A 278 0.61 -14.15 10.98
C CYS A 278 2.00 -14.52 11.48
N PHE A 279 2.11 -15.74 12.00
CA PHE A 279 3.37 -16.33 12.43
C PHE A 279 3.43 -17.81 12.07
N LEU A 280 4.65 -18.35 12.06
CA LEU A 280 4.91 -19.77 12.05
C LEU A 280 5.57 -20.15 13.37
N ARG A 281 5.30 -21.34 13.91
CA ARG A 281 6.06 -21.83 15.07
C ARG A 281 7.56 -21.85 14.78
N PRO A 282 8.44 -21.63 15.78
CA PRO A 282 9.89 -21.57 15.57
C PRO A 282 10.47 -22.74 14.76
N GLY A 283 10.01 -23.98 15.00
CA GLY A 283 10.44 -25.15 14.24
C GLY A 283 10.03 -25.13 12.76
N SER A 284 8.80 -24.68 12.47
CA SER A 284 8.29 -24.52 11.10
C SER A 284 9.00 -23.38 10.38
N LEU A 285 9.22 -22.26 11.06
CA LEU A 285 9.94 -21.10 10.53
C LEU A 285 11.38 -21.46 10.16
N ALA A 286 12.10 -22.13 11.07
CA ALA A 286 13.46 -22.61 10.82
C ALA A 286 13.49 -23.61 9.66
N SER A 287 12.56 -24.57 9.63
CA SER A 287 12.41 -25.52 8.53
C SER A 287 12.19 -24.80 7.19
N LEU A 288 11.28 -23.83 7.12
CA LEU A 288 11.00 -23.05 5.91
C LEU A 288 12.27 -22.34 5.41
N ARG A 289 12.98 -21.64 6.30
CA ARG A 289 14.21 -20.90 5.96
C ARG A 289 15.34 -21.84 5.51
N MET A 290 15.47 -23.01 6.12
CA MET A 290 16.47 -24.03 5.78
C MET A 290 16.19 -24.77 4.47
N THR A 291 14.92 -25.11 4.20
CA THR A 291 14.53 -25.76 2.93
C THR A 291 14.80 -24.88 1.71
N GLY A 292 14.88 -23.57 1.93
CA GLY A 292 15.11 -22.58 0.89
C GLY A 292 14.15 -22.76 -0.28
N ARG A 293 14.64 -22.49 -1.49
CA ARG A 293 13.83 -22.42 -2.72
C ARG A 293 13.31 -23.77 -3.25
N ARG A 294 13.64 -24.91 -2.61
CA ARG A 294 13.36 -26.25 -3.15
C ARG A 294 12.15 -26.95 -2.54
N GLY A 295 11.55 -26.39 -1.49
CA GLY A 295 10.37 -26.97 -0.86
C GLY A 295 9.07 -26.36 -1.39
N HIS A 296 8.27 -27.10 -2.16
CA HIS A 296 6.85 -26.78 -2.39
C HIS A 296 5.97 -27.03 -1.14
N ARG A 297 6.60 -27.09 0.04
CA ARG A 297 5.92 -27.41 1.28
C ARG A 297 5.27 -26.15 1.80
N ILE A 298 3.94 -26.17 1.85
CA ILE A 298 3.15 -25.17 2.56
C ILE A 298 3.15 -25.54 4.04
N TYR A 299 3.43 -24.55 4.89
CA TYR A 299 3.37 -24.68 6.34
C TYR A 299 2.02 -24.16 6.84
N SER A 300 1.57 -24.61 8.00
CA SER A 300 0.36 -24.07 8.61
C SER A 300 0.69 -22.72 9.25
N ASP A 301 0.11 -21.65 8.72
CA ASP A 301 0.14 -20.33 9.33
C ASP A 301 -0.70 -20.31 10.62
N GLU A 302 -0.34 -19.42 11.55
CA GLU A 302 -1.09 -19.13 12.77
C GLU A 302 -1.31 -17.62 12.91
N VAL A 303 -2.41 -17.25 13.56
CA VAL A 303 -2.76 -15.85 13.88
C VAL A 303 -2.64 -15.68 15.40
N CYS A 304 -2.17 -14.51 15.84
CA CYS A 304 -2.00 -14.22 17.26
C CYS A 304 -3.24 -13.51 17.83
N GLY A 305 -3.94 -14.17 18.76
CA GLY A 305 -5.17 -13.67 19.39
C GLY A 305 -6.41 -13.84 18.49
N PRO A 306 -7.39 -12.91 18.53
CA PRO A 306 -8.54 -12.93 17.64
C PRO A 306 -8.08 -12.68 16.19
N GLU A 307 -8.94 -13.05 15.24
CA GLU A 307 -8.61 -12.98 13.80
C GLU A 307 -8.21 -11.56 13.37
N PHE A 308 -8.81 -10.54 13.98
CA PHE A 308 -8.48 -9.13 13.78
C PHE A 308 -8.24 -8.38 15.08
N GLN A 309 -7.27 -7.48 15.04
CA GLN A 309 -6.88 -6.57 16.12
C GLN A 309 -7.30 -5.15 15.76
N ASP A 310 -7.82 -4.42 16.75
CA ASP A 310 -8.15 -2.99 16.63
C ASP A 310 -7.02 -2.15 17.23
N ALA A 311 -6.49 -1.23 16.45
CA ALA A 311 -5.41 -0.35 16.85
C ALA A 311 -5.85 1.12 16.82
N ILE A 312 -5.52 1.83 17.89
CA ILE A 312 -5.80 3.26 18.06
C ILE A 312 -4.48 4.02 18.06
N PHE A 313 -4.26 4.87 17.06
CA PHE A 313 -3.09 5.73 16.92
C PHE A 313 -3.42 7.14 17.42
N ILE A 314 -2.52 7.70 18.24
CA ILE A 314 -2.66 9.04 18.83
C ILE A 314 -1.39 9.83 18.53
N PHE A 315 -1.57 10.99 17.91
CA PHE A 315 -0.53 12.00 17.67
C PHE A 315 -0.78 13.18 18.60
N ASP A 316 0.07 13.31 19.61
CA ASP A 316 0.03 14.42 20.57
C ASP A 316 1.47 14.76 20.95
N GLU A 317 2.08 15.70 20.22
CA GLU A 317 3.47 16.11 20.41
C GLU A 317 3.75 16.68 21.81
N ALA A 318 2.72 17.19 22.51
CA ALA A 318 2.87 17.69 23.87
C ALA A 318 3.09 16.55 24.87
N LYS A 319 2.51 15.36 24.59
CA LYS A 319 2.66 14.16 25.42
C LYS A 319 3.81 13.26 24.94
N PHE A 320 3.99 13.11 23.64
CA PHE A 320 4.97 12.21 23.05
C PHE A 320 5.57 12.78 21.76
N GLY A 321 6.86 13.13 21.84
CA GLY A 321 7.65 13.65 20.73
C GLY A 321 9.08 13.12 20.73
N GLU A 322 9.97 13.82 20.03
CA GLU A 322 11.38 13.44 19.88
C GLU A 322 12.11 13.27 21.21
N GLY A 323 11.84 14.15 22.20
CA GLY A 323 12.49 14.10 23.50
C GLY A 323 12.09 12.89 24.38
N GLN A 324 10.96 12.25 24.05
CA GLN A 324 10.45 11.07 24.76
C GLN A 324 10.91 9.77 24.10
N TRP A 325 11.27 9.81 22.81
CA TRP A 325 11.77 8.64 22.10
C TRP A 325 13.10 8.15 22.67
N GLN A 326 13.16 6.88 23.07
CA GLN A 326 14.32 6.35 23.79
C GLN A 326 15.39 5.80 22.83
N ALA A 327 16.65 6.09 23.11
CA ALA A 327 17.79 5.68 22.28
C ALA A 327 17.96 4.15 22.16
N VAL A 328 17.46 3.37 23.12
CA VAL A 328 17.47 1.89 23.03
C VAL A 328 16.70 1.41 21.79
N TRP A 329 15.58 2.06 21.46
CA TRP A 329 14.77 1.69 20.30
C TRP A 329 15.43 2.01 18.97
N GLU A 330 16.33 2.99 18.91
CA GLU A 330 17.12 3.26 17.70
C GLU A 330 18.11 2.14 17.38
N LYS A 331 18.56 1.36 18.38
CA LYS A 331 19.38 0.17 18.13
C LYS A 331 18.58 -0.94 17.44
N VAL A 332 17.31 -1.08 17.80
CA VAL A 332 16.41 -2.13 17.30
C VAL A 332 15.74 -1.74 15.99
N LEU A 333 15.06 -0.59 15.96
CA LEU A 333 14.19 -0.15 14.87
C LEU A 333 14.91 0.70 13.81
N LYS A 334 16.02 1.37 14.19
CA LYS A 334 16.71 2.37 13.34
C LYS A 334 15.68 3.33 12.72
N SER A 335 14.83 3.89 13.58
CA SER A 335 13.64 4.64 13.18
C SER A 335 14.03 5.94 12.46
N ASN A 336 15.15 6.56 12.86
CA ASN A 336 15.70 7.74 12.22
C ASN A 336 16.96 7.40 11.40
N PRO A 337 16.84 7.05 10.11
CA PRO A 337 18.00 6.69 9.28
C PRO A 337 18.91 7.88 8.94
N PHE A 338 18.56 9.11 9.34
CA PHE A 338 19.29 10.35 9.05
C PHE A 338 20.24 10.77 10.18
N SER A 339 20.11 10.13 11.35
CA SER A 339 20.88 10.44 12.56
C SER A 339 22.39 10.23 12.35
N ALA A 340 23.21 11.02 13.05
CA ALA A 340 24.67 10.96 12.94
C ALA A 340 25.24 9.60 13.36
N GLU A 341 24.60 8.91 14.31
CA GLU A 341 25.02 7.59 14.80
C GLU A 341 25.00 6.53 13.69
N HIS A 342 24.00 6.59 12.80
CA HIS A 342 23.92 5.70 11.64
C HIS A 342 24.84 6.13 10.48
N ARG A 343 25.49 7.31 10.56
CA ARG A 343 26.45 7.75 9.53
C ARG A 343 27.81 7.06 9.66
N HIS A 344 28.15 6.49 10.81
CA HIS A 344 29.49 5.96 11.10
C HIS A 344 29.69 4.46 10.83
N VAL A 345 28.64 3.72 10.48
CA VAL A 345 28.68 2.24 10.35
C VAL A 345 29.20 1.77 8.98
N SER A 346 29.33 2.63 7.97
CA SER A 346 30.00 2.25 6.72
C SER A 346 31.53 2.26 6.91
N GLY A 347 32.13 1.08 6.98
CA GLY A 347 33.56 0.87 7.19
C GLY A 347 34.47 1.66 6.24
N ARG A 348 35.64 2.07 6.76
CA ARG A 348 36.83 2.61 6.07
C ARG A 348 36.55 3.20 4.68
N SER A 349 35.97 4.41 4.66
CA SER A 349 36.05 5.28 3.49
C SER A 349 37.53 5.65 3.24
N THR A 350 38.17 5.01 2.26
CA THR A 350 39.37 5.56 1.60
C THR A 350 39.10 7.01 1.21
N ARG A 351 39.98 7.90 1.64
CA ARG A 351 39.88 9.38 1.66
C ARG A 351 39.60 10.07 0.31
N SER A 352 39.42 9.36 -0.80
CA SER A 352 39.40 9.91 -2.17
C SER A 352 38.04 9.92 -2.86
N ARG A 353 36.93 9.53 -2.19
CA ARG A 353 35.60 9.51 -2.83
C ARG A 353 34.51 10.04 -1.90
N ARG A 354 34.70 11.22 -1.31
CA ARG A 354 33.56 12.06 -0.89
C ARG A 354 32.85 12.49 -2.17
N SER A 355 31.94 11.66 -2.68
CA SER A 355 31.08 12.04 -3.79
C SER A 355 30.22 13.22 -3.34
N ARG A 356 29.88 14.08 -4.30
CA ARG A 356 28.96 15.23 -4.15
C ARG A 356 27.56 14.86 -3.63
N GLU A 357 27.25 13.58 -3.37
CA GLU A 357 25.92 13.08 -3.03
C GLU A 357 25.54 13.22 -1.54
N ASP A 358 26.51 13.35 -0.63
CA ASP A 358 26.21 13.50 0.81
C ASP A 358 25.81 14.95 1.19
N GLN A 359 25.89 15.90 0.27
CA GLN A 359 25.43 17.28 0.48
C GLN A 359 24.01 17.45 -0.08
N GLY A 360 22.99 17.28 0.77
CA GLY A 360 21.63 17.74 0.46
C GLY A 360 20.48 16.77 0.68
N VAL A 361 20.67 15.63 1.36
CA VAL A 361 19.52 14.79 1.75
C VAL A 361 18.82 15.45 2.94
N GLU A 362 17.72 16.15 2.65
CA GLU A 362 16.86 16.76 3.66
C GLU A 362 16.09 15.66 4.41
N SER A 363 16.09 15.73 5.74
CA SER A 363 15.33 14.79 6.57
C SER A 363 13.84 15.15 6.46
N PRO A 364 12.95 14.21 6.13
CA PRO A 364 11.52 14.45 6.23
C PRO A 364 11.15 14.75 7.68
N ALA A 365 10.04 15.48 7.88
CA ALA A 365 9.47 15.69 9.20
C ALA A 365 9.13 14.33 9.82
N MET A 366 9.52 14.10 11.06
CA MET A 366 9.17 12.88 11.81
C MET A 366 7.98 13.18 12.69
N LYS A 367 6.99 12.29 12.68
CA LYS A 367 5.84 12.36 13.57
C LYS A 367 5.86 11.19 14.53
N TYR A 368 5.65 11.49 15.80
CA TYR A 368 5.70 10.53 16.89
C TYR A 368 4.29 10.17 17.31
N PHE A 369 4.06 8.90 17.59
CA PHE A 369 2.75 8.42 18.02
C PHE A 369 2.87 7.40 19.14
N TYR A 370 1.78 7.30 19.87
CA TYR A 370 1.54 6.23 20.84
C TYR A 370 0.11 5.74 20.66
N GLY A 371 -0.17 4.60 21.25
CA GLY A 371 -1.45 3.97 21.02
C GLY A 371 -1.60 2.66 21.74
N SER A 372 -2.72 2.02 21.43
CA SER A 372 -3.06 0.75 22.01
C SER A 372 -3.65 -0.16 20.96
N LEU A 373 -3.45 -1.46 21.18
CA LEU A 373 -3.93 -2.52 20.33
C LEU A 373 -4.77 -3.46 21.18
N GLN A 374 -6.06 -3.52 20.85
CA GLN A 374 -7.03 -4.39 21.46
C GLN A 374 -7.03 -5.75 20.74
N SER A 375 -6.89 -6.79 21.54
CA SER A 375 -6.87 -8.22 21.17
C SER A 375 -7.48 -8.97 22.37
N ASP A 376 -7.11 -10.23 22.61
CA ASP A 376 -7.39 -10.94 23.86
C ASP A 376 -6.71 -10.30 25.08
N LEU A 377 -5.55 -9.67 24.84
CA LEU A 377 -4.77 -8.92 25.82
C LEU A 377 -4.59 -7.49 25.34
N LEU A 378 -4.64 -6.56 26.29
CA LEU A 378 -4.40 -5.14 26.01
C LEU A 378 -2.92 -4.90 25.80
N ALA A 379 -2.54 -4.53 24.57
CA ALA A 379 -1.19 -4.13 24.26
C ALA A 379 -1.11 -2.63 24.03
N HIS A 380 0.06 -2.06 24.30
CA HIS A 380 0.36 -0.68 23.97
C HIS A 380 1.52 -0.60 22.99
N PHE A 381 1.60 0.51 22.28
CA PHE A 381 2.68 0.75 21.35
C PHE A 381 3.05 2.22 21.27
N CYS A 382 4.27 2.45 20.81
CA CYS A 382 4.75 3.77 20.43
C CYS A 382 5.68 3.65 19.23
N GLY A 383 5.74 4.70 18.42
CA GLY A 383 6.47 4.66 17.18
C GLY A 383 6.67 6.01 16.52
N ILE A 384 7.26 5.92 15.34
CA ILE A 384 7.61 7.04 14.48
C ILE A 384 7.10 6.74 13.07
N VAL A 385 6.55 7.76 12.43
CA VAL A 385 6.23 7.75 11.01
C VAL A 385 6.93 8.91 10.30
N HIS A 386 7.45 8.64 9.11
CA HIS A 386 8.01 9.66 8.23
C HIS A 386 7.77 9.32 6.76
N ALA A 387 7.57 10.33 5.92
CA ALA A 387 7.45 10.13 4.48
C ALA A 387 8.74 9.54 3.88
N ILE A 388 8.58 8.82 2.78
CA ILE A 388 9.69 8.43 1.89
C ILE A 388 9.52 9.13 0.53
N PRO A 389 10.58 9.24 -0.29
CA PRO A 389 10.47 9.77 -1.64
C PRO A 389 9.43 9.04 -2.50
N THR A 390 8.94 9.72 -3.54
CA THR A 390 7.97 9.15 -4.47
C THR A 390 8.46 7.81 -5.06
N GLN A 391 7.60 6.81 -5.09
CA GLN A 391 7.89 5.52 -5.71
C GLN A 391 7.32 5.55 -7.12
N HIS A 392 8.18 5.52 -8.15
CA HIS A 392 7.75 5.76 -9.55
C HIS A 392 7.00 7.08 -9.77
N GLY A 393 7.30 8.12 -8.99
CA GLY A 393 6.61 9.42 -9.06
C GLY A 393 5.22 9.43 -8.43
N ILE A 394 4.81 8.37 -7.72
CA ILE A 394 3.60 8.34 -6.91
C ILE A 394 3.98 8.75 -5.46
N PRO A 395 3.40 9.84 -4.90
CA PRO A 395 3.67 10.28 -3.54
C PRO A 395 2.81 9.53 -2.51
N GLY A 396 3.04 9.81 -1.22
CA GLY A 396 2.19 9.34 -0.12
C GLY A 396 2.64 8.06 0.59
N PHE A 397 3.78 7.50 0.19
CA PHE A 397 4.39 6.39 0.93
C PHE A 397 5.04 6.90 2.22
N GLN A 398 4.81 6.21 3.33
CA GLN A 398 5.46 6.53 4.60
C GLN A 398 6.08 5.28 5.21
N ARG A 399 7.22 5.44 5.88
CA ARG A 399 7.82 4.42 6.72
C ARG A 399 7.27 4.57 8.13
N ILE A 400 6.81 3.47 8.69
CA ILE A 400 6.37 3.38 10.08
C ILE A 400 7.27 2.38 10.82
N THR A 401 7.71 2.76 12.01
CA THR A 401 8.40 1.88 12.95
C THR A 401 7.73 1.99 14.30
N MET A 402 7.46 0.88 14.97
CA MET A 402 6.86 0.90 16.31
C MET A 402 7.36 -0.26 17.16
N VAL A 403 7.34 -0.05 18.47
CA VAL A 403 7.50 -1.12 19.47
C VAL A 403 6.15 -1.33 20.15
N LYS A 404 5.74 -2.60 20.24
CA LYS A 404 4.57 -3.08 20.97
C LYS A 404 5.04 -3.80 22.23
N TYR A 405 4.36 -3.57 23.34
CA TYR A 405 4.67 -4.18 24.63
C TYR A 405 3.39 -4.41 25.43
N PHE A 406 3.49 -5.25 26.45
CA PHE A 406 2.41 -5.57 27.38
C PHE A 406 2.81 -5.10 28.79
N PRO A 407 2.03 -4.23 29.46
CA PRO A 407 2.36 -3.76 30.81
C PRO A 407 2.55 -4.88 31.83
N ASP A 408 1.72 -5.92 31.72
CA ASP A 408 1.73 -7.06 32.63
C ASP A 408 2.86 -8.06 32.31
N GLU A 409 3.40 -8.01 31.09
CA GLU A 409 4.44 -8.92 30.60
C GLU A 409 5.57 -8.12 29.93
N PRO A 410 6.37 -7.37 30.70
CA PRO A 410 7.39 -6.46 30.16
C PRO A 410 8.51 -7.18 29.40
N ALA A 411 8.65 -8.49 29.53
CA ALA A 411 9.61 -9.27 28.74
C ALA A 411 9.14 -9.52 27.30
N GLU A 412 7.84 -9.38 27.02
CA GLU A 412 7.26 -9.61 25.69
C GLU A 412 7.17 -8.29 24.93
N MET A 413 8.21 -8.01 24.13
CA MET A 413 8.28 -6.82 23.29
C MET A 413 8.50 -7.18 21.83
N TRP A 414 7.74 -6.50 20.98
CA TRP A 414 7.70 -6.79 19.55
C TRP A 414 7.99 -5.51 18.76
N ALA A 415 8.95 -5.60 17.86
CA ALA A 415 9.35 -4.51 16.98
C ALA A 415 8.66 -4.66 15.63
N TYR A 416 8.28 -3.55 15.01
CA TYR A 416 7.58 -3.50 13.75
C TYR A 416 8.24 -2.49 12.81
N GLU A 417 8.38 -2.86 11.54
CA GLU A 417 8.73 -1.96 10.43
C GLU A 417 7.74 -2.22 9.30
N GLY A 418 7.13 -1.14 8.80
CA GLY A 418 6.14 -1.24 7.74
C GLY A 418 6.14 -0.04 6.82
N CYS A 419 5.46 -0.20 5.70
CA CYS A 419 5.15 0.86 4.77
C CYS A 419 3.65 1.16 4.82
N VAL A 420 3.34 2.42 5.11
CA VAL A 420 1.99 2.97 4.92
C VAL A 420 1.86 3.32 3.46
N LEU A 421 0.88 2.71 2.81
CA LEU A 421 0.63 2.86 1.38
C LEU A 421 -0.03 4.24 1.11
N PRO A 422 0.04 4.73 -0.14
CA PRO A 422 -0.44 6.06 -0.48
C PRO A 422 -1.85 6.37 0.03
N GLY A 423 -1.95 7.54 0.67
CA GLY A 423 -3.20 8.06 1.21
C GLY A 423 -3.65 7.40 2.52
N GLY A 424 -2.75 6.71 3.22
CA GLY A 424 -2.97 6.30 4.61
C GLY A 424 -4.04 5.22 4.80
N SER A 425 -4.35 4.46 3.76
CA SER A 425 -5.47 3.51 3.76
C SER A 425 -5.10 2.11 4.25
N VAL A 426 -3.89 1.65 3.93
CA VAL A 426 -3.37 0.31 4.24
C VAL A 426 -1.91 0.47 4.65
N MET A 427 -1.48 -0.33 5.62
CA MET A 427 -0.08 -0.51 5.94
C MET A 427 0.27 -2.00 5.92
N VAL A 428 1.44 -2.31 5.38
CA VAL A 428 1.98 -3.67 5.33
C VAL A 428 3.40 -3.66 5.86
N GLY A 429 3.80 -4.74 6.53
CA GLY A 429 5.13 -4.78 7.11
C GLY A 429 5.45 -6.09 7.77
N ARG A 430 6.47 -6.02 8.63
CA ARG A 430 7.03 -7.12 9.36
C ARG A 430 7.11 -6.79 10.85
N TRP A 431 6.78 -7.77 11.68
CA TRP A 431 7.07 -7.75 13.10
C TRP A 431 8.20 -8.73 13.43
N TRP A 432 8.94 -8.48 14.50
CA TRP A 432 9.95 -9.40 15.03
C TRP A 432 10.15 -9.20 16.54
N ASP A 433 10.79 -10.16 17.19
CA ASP A 433 11.18 -10.06 18.61
C ASP A 433 12.13 -8.87 18.84
N ALA A 434 11.71 -7.88 19.63
CA ALA A 434 12.48 -6.66 19.88
C ALA A 434 13.74 -6.90 20.74
N THR A 435 13.79 -8.01 21.48
CA THR A 435 14.91 -8.39 22.35
C THR A 435 15.99 -9.17 21.61
N ALA A 436 15.63 -9.75 20.46
CA ALA A 436 16.54 -10.50 19.62
C ALA A 436 17.36 -9.58 18.70
N GLU A 437 18.63 -9.92 18.47
CA GLU A 437 19.40 -9.28 17.42
C GLU A 437 18.78 -9.59 16.04
N ALA A 438 18.80 -8.60 15.15
CA ALA A 438 18.33 -8.72 13.77
C ALA A 438 19.26 -9.62 12.93
N THR A 439 19.16 -10.93 13.17
CA THR A 439 19.90 -12.00 12.51
C THR A 439 19.01 -12.72 11.49
N ASP A 440 19.58 -13.68 10.75
CA ASP A 440 18.81 -14.49 9.80
C ASP A 440 17.75 -15.38 10.48
N ASP A 441 17.92 -15.70 11.76
CA ASP A 441 17.06 -16.60 12.52
C ASP A 441 16.07 -15.88 13.43
N VAL A 442 16.02 -14.54 13.37
CA VAL A 442 15.09 -13.75 14.19
C VAL A 442 13.65 -14.20 13.97
N PHE A 443 12.93 -14.40 15.07
CA PHE A 443 11.52 -14.75 15.04
C PHE A 443 10.73 -13.55 14.49
N SER A 444 10.10 -13.73 13.34
CA SER A 444 9.45 -12.64 12.61
C SER A 444 8.32 -13.14 11.72
N GLY A 445 7.35 -12.27 11.44
CA GLY A 445 6.26 -12.56 10.52
C GLY A 445 5.69 -11.30 9.86
N PRO A 446 4.77 -11.48 8.90
CA PRO A 446 4.11 -10.36 8.23
C PRO A 446 2.96 -9.80 9.08
N PHE A 447 2.64 -8.53 8.84
CA PHE A 447 1.40 -7.92 9.30
C PHE A 447 0.75 -7.08 8.20
N ILE A 448 -0.56 -6.88 8.34
CA ILE A 448 -1.34 -5.91 7.57
C ILE A 448 -2.32 -5.20 8.49
N PHE A 449 -2.46 -3.88 8.33
CA PHE A 449 -3.55 -3.10 8.90
C PHE A 449 -4.16 -2.20 7.83
N TRP A 450 -5.44 -1.89 7.96
CA TRP A 450 -6.13 -0.90 7.13
C TRP A 450 -6.95 0.05 8.00
N ASN A 451 -7.11 1.26 7.50
CA ASN A 451 -7.89 2.28 8.18
C ASN A 451 -9.38 1.95 8.16
N VAL A 452 -10.03 2.13 9.31
CA VAL A 452 -11.49 1.94 9.51
C VAL A 452 -12.11 3.22 10.07
N GLU A 453 -13.43 3.36 9.98
CA GLU A 453 -14.11 4.58 10.46
C GLU A 453 -14.29 4.61 11.97
N LEU A 454 -14.61 3.46 12.54
CA LEU A 454 -14.93 3.26 13.95
C LEU A 454 -14.28 1.95 14.38
N SER A 455 -13.65 1.95 15.56
CA SER A 455 -13.43 0.72 16.32
C SER A 455 -14.73 0.34 17.02
N ASP A 456 -15.03 -0.95 17.11
CA ASP A 456 -16.19 -1.45 17.89
C ASP A 456 -16.03 -1.20 19.40
N ASP A 457 -14.83 -0.79 19.83
CA ASP A 457 -14.54 -0.50 21.22
C ASP A 457 -15.12 0.87 21.66
N GLU A 458 -16.14 0.81 22.51
CA GLU A 458 -16.80 1.95 23.15
C GLU A 458 -15.95 2.61 24.25
N THR A 459 -14.93 1.92 24.77
CA THR A 459 -14.04 2.47 25.80
C THR A 459 -12.96 3.34 25.16
N PRO A 460 -12.92 4.66 25.45
CA PRO A 460 -11.80 5.49 25.04
C PRO A 460 -10.55 4.99 25.75
N MET A 461 -9.70 4.30 25.00
CA MET A 461 -8.38 3.93 25.47
C MET A 461 -7.56 5.21 25.63
N ASP A 462 -7.44 5.72 26.86
CA ASP A 462 -6.53 6.82 27.17
C ASP A 462 -5.10 6.26 27.09
N GLY A 463 -4.39 6.58 26.01
CA GLY A 463 -3.01 6.14 25.79
C GLY A 463 -2.03 6.65 26.86
N GLN A 464 -2.50 7.30 27.92
CA GLN A 464 -1.72 7.62 29.11
C GLN A 464 -1.03 6.40 29.72
N VAL A 465 -1.69 5.24 29.79
CA VAL A 465 -1.09 4.00 30.31
C VAL A 465 0.10 3.55 29.46
N ALA A 466 -0.02 3.70 28.12
CA ALA A 466 1.09 3.45 27.21
C ALA A 466 2.29 4.35 27.54
N LEU A 467 2.05 5.64 27.72
CA LEU A 467 3.13 6.59 28.04
C LEU A 467 3.77 6.31 29.39
N ASP A 468 2.98 6.00 30.42
CA ASP A 468 3.47 5.75 31.77
C ASP A 468 4.37 4.50 31.81
N PHE A 469 3.95 3.41 31.17
CA PHE A 469 4.78 2.21 31.03
C PHE A 469 6.04 2.50 30.21
N PHE A 470 5.89 3.15 29.05
CA PHE A 470 7.02 3.47 28.20
C PHE A 470 8.07 4.30 28.95
N ASN A 471 7.65 5.31 29.69
CA ASN A 471 8.54 6.13 30.52
C ASN A 471 9.19 5.34 31.66
N SER A 472 8.51 4.33 32.22
CA SER A 472 9.09 3.44 33.25
C SER A 472 10.28 2.64 32.73
N MET A 473 10.26 2.22 31.46
CA MET A 473 11.37 1.48 30.83
C MET A 473 12.65 2.31 30.75
N ARG A 474 12.54 3.65 30.65
CA ARG A 474 13.69 4.57 30.64
C ARG A 474 14.57 4.43 31.88
N TYR A 475 13.99 4.03 33.01
CA TYR A 475 14.68 3.91 34.30
C TYR A 475 15.10 2.47 34.63
N ALA A 476 14.58 1.48 33.89
CA ALA A 476 14.85 0.07 34.14
C ALA A 476 16.13 -0.46 33.45
N GLY A 477 16.79 0.36 32.60
CA GLY A 477 18.10 0.04 32.03
C GLY A 477 18.11 -1.02 30.92
N PHE A 478 17.00 -1.14 30.18
CA PHE A 478 16.92 -1.95 28.95
C PHE A 478 17.74 -1.35 27.80
#